data_AF-A0A847WJ06-F1
#
_entry.id   AF-A0A847WJ06-F1
#
_cell.length_a   1.000
_cell.length_b   1.000
_cell.length_c   1.000
_cell.angle_alpha   90.00
_cell.angle_beta   90.00
_cell.angle_gamma   90.00
#
_symmetry.space_group_name_H-M   'P 1'
#
loop_
_entity.id
_entity.type
_entity.pdbx_description
1 polymer ?
#
loop_
_entity_poly.entity_id
_entity_poly.type
_entity_poly.pdbx_seq_one_letter_code
_entity_poly.pdbx_strand_id
1 'polypeptide(L)'
;HTFSEKKPFNYLHDVKYAQCNDFMVTDWEFEKCNFSIHSYMTSDHTLYYAKGPSNPSIDDISYLINRVEGKNVIYLNVFEAYEQKDKGIKDLCIHTLNQDGVTLTLMKDETSVRHHISFK
;
A
#
# COMPACT_ATOMS: atom_id res chain seq x y z
N HIS A 1 18.44 15.61 -2.69
CA HIS A 1 17.34 16.46 -3.16
C HIS A 1 16.42 16.72 -1.98
N THR A 2 16.36 17.95 -1.50
CA THR A 2 15.45 18.33 -0.41
C THR A 2 14.04 18.38 -0.98
N PHE A 3 13.19 17.45 -0.55
CA PHE A 3 11.79 17.40 -0.94
C PHE A 3 11.12 18.69 -0.48
N SER A 4 10.48 19.43 -1.40
CA SER A 4 9.72 20.61 -1.03
C SER A 4 8.42 20.16 -0.40
N GLU A 5 8.29 20.31 0.93
CA GLU A 5 7.02 20.11 1.66
C GLU A 5 5.86 20.90 1.03
N LYS A 6 6.17 21.96 0.27
CA LYS A 6 5.18 22.84 -0.35
C LYS A 6 4.67 22.41 -1.71
N LYS A 7 5.30 21.50 -2.46
CA LYS A 7 4.83 21.06 -3.81
C LYS A 7 5.46 19.70 -4.12
N PRO A 8 4.72 18.59 -3.93
CA PRO A 8 3.55 18.28 -4.75
C PRO A 8 2.23 18.04 -4.00
N PHE A 9 2.15 18.34 -2.70
CA PHE A 9 1.03 17.91 -1.85
C PHE A 9 -0.06 18.95 -1.55
N ASN A 10 -0.02 20.15 -2.15
CA ASN A 10 -0.96 21.24 -1.80
C ASN A 10 -2.45 20.92 -1.99
N TYR A 11 -2.74 19.90 -2.78
CA TYR A 11 -4.10 19.45 -3.04
C TYR A 11 -4.41 18.11 -2.35
N LEU A 12 -3.44 17.52 -1.63
CA LEU A 12 -3.66 16.28 -0.91
C LEU A 12 -4.03 16.59 0.54
N HIS A 13 -5.00 15.86 1.07
CA HIS A 13 -5.39 15.98 2.48
C HIS A 13 -4.77 14.86 3.30
N ASP A 14 -4.53 15.10 4.59
CA ASP A 14 -4.01 14.11 5.55
C ASP A 14 -2.74 13.38 5.08
N VAL A 15 -1.80 14.12 4.48
CA VAL A 15 -0.52 13.56 4.03
C VAL A 15 0.23 13.01 5.23
N LYS A 16 0.55 11.72 5.15
CA LYS A 16 1.39 11.01 6.11
C LYS A 16 2.55 10.37 5.35
N TYR A 17 3.66 10.18 6.06
CA TYR A 17 4.81 9.48 5.52
C TYR A 17 5.36 8.50 6.54
N ALA A 18 6.00 7.45 6.05
CA ALA A 18 6.71 6.48 6.86
C ALA A 18 8.02 6.09 6.15
N GLN A 19 9.08 5.93 6.93
CA GLN A 19 10.26 5.20 6.46
C GLN A 19 9.95 3.72 6.64
N CYS A 20 10.04 2.96 5.55
CA CYS A 20 9.78 1.52 5.56
C CYS A 20 11.00 0.79 5.01
N ASN A 21 11.43 -0.24 5.74
CA ASN A 21 12.58 -1.08 5.38
C ASN A 21 12.17 -2.56 5.25
N ASP A 22 10.88 -2.86 5.05
CA ASP A 22 10.37 -4.20 4.77
C ASP A 22 8.87 -4.13 4.42
N PHE A 23 8.01 -4.23 5.45
CA PHE A 23 6.58 -4.37 5.33
C PHE A 23 5.82 -3.22 5.99
N MET A 24 4.76 -2.76 5.34
CA MET A 24 3.85 -1.77 5.92
C MET A 24 2.41 -2.06 5.54
N VAL A 25 1.51 -1.90 6.50
CA VAL A 25 0.06 -1.94 6.27
C VAL A 25 -0.49 -0.54 6.41
N THR A 26 -1.18 -0.07 5.38
CA THR A 26 -1.91 1.20 5.40
C THR A 26 -3.40 0.92 5.35
N ASP A 27 -4.10 1.31 6.39
CA ASP A 27 -5.55 1.16 6.47
C ASP A 27 -6.24 2.48 6.13
N TRP A 28 -7.35 2.36 5.41
CA TRP A 28 -8.18 3.45 4.98
C TRP A 28 -9.65 3.09 5.15
N GLU A 29 -10.43 4.00 5.70
CA GLU A 29 -11.87 3.83 5.87
C GLU A 29 -12.59 4.97 5.15
N PHE A 30 -13.61 4.62 4.38
CA PHE A 30 -14.54 5.55 3.76
C PHE A 30 -15.96 5.01 3.89
N GLU A 31 -16.81 5.76 4.60
CA GLU A 31 -18.17 5.34 4.98
C GLU A 31 -18.21 3.94 5.62
N LYS A 32 -18.74 2.94 4.92
CA LYS A 32 -18.82 1.55 5.37
C LYS A 32 -17.78 0.65 4.69
N CYS A 33 -16.94 1.22 3.82
CA CYS A 33 -15.93 0.48 3.08
C CYS A 33 -14.57 0.70 3.74
N ASN A 34 -13.92 -0.39 4.10
CA ASN A 34 -12.56 -0.41 4.59
C ASN A 34 -11.63 -0.90 3.48
N PHE A 35 -10.42 -0.36 3.46
CA PHE A 35 -9.40 -0.67 2.49
C PHE A 35 -8.06 -0.84 3.19
N SER A 36 -7.45 -2.01 3.02
CA SER A 36 -6.11 -2.29 3.54
C SER A 36 -5.13 -2.40 2.37
N ILE A 37 -4.00 -1.72 2.49
CA ILE A 37 -2.89 -1.79 1.54
C ILE A 37 -1.72 -2.43 2.25
N HIS A 38 -1.34 -3.62 1.81
CA HIS A 38 -0.17 -4.34 2.26
C HIS A 38 0.97 -4.05 1.29
N SER A 39 1.92 -3.23 1.71
CA SER A 39 3.06 -2.78 0.92
C SER A 39 4.34 -3.47 1.37
N TYR A 40 5.06 -4.07 0.42
CA TYR A 40 6.40 -4.61 0.63
C TYR A 40 7.43 -3.86 -0.22
N MET A 41 8.59 -3.57 0.37
CA MET A 41 9.67 -2.80 -0.23
C MET A 41 11.04 -3.43 0.09
N THR A 42 11.93 -3.50 -0.91
CA THR A 42 13.22 -4.19 -0.78
C THR A 42 14.35 -3.38 -0.17
N SER A 43 14.16 -2.08 0.06
CA SER A 43 15.21 -1.18 0.59
C SER A 43 14.61 0.07 1.22
N ASP A 44 15.43 0.81 1.99
CA ASP A 44 15.06 2.00 2.76
C ASP A 44 14.37 3.07 1.92
N HIS A 45 13.06 3.20 2.09
CA HIS A 45 12.21 4.07 1.28
C HIS A 45 11.26 4.88 2.11
N THR A 46 10.90 6.04 1.57
CA THR A 46 9.84 6.87 2.13
C THR A 46 8.55 6.60 1.38
N LEU A 47 7.57 6.02 2.07
CA LEU A 47 6.21 5.92 1.56
C LEU A 47 5.45 7.19 1.91
N TYR A 48 4.77 7.77 0.92
CA TYR A 48 3.82 8.85 1.13
C TYR A 48 2.41 8.34 0.82
N TYR A 49 1.50 8.55 1.76
CA TYR A 49 0.08 8.24 1.59
C TYR A 49 -0.76 9.43 2.02
N ALA A 50 -1.78 9.75 1.22
CA ALA A 50 -2.63 10.89 1.45
C ALA A 50 -4.01 10.68 0.83
N LYS A 51 -5.00 11.41 1.33
CA LYS A 51 -6.29 11.54 0.64
C LYS A 51 -6.06 12.27 -0.68
N GLY A 52 -6.75 11.81 -1.72
CA GLY A 52 -6.81 12.55 -2.97
C GLY A 52 -7.37 13.97 -2.82
N PRO A 53 -7.15 14.85 -3.80
CA PRO A 53 -7.82 16.14 -3.85
C PRO A 53 -9.34 16.01 -3.84
N SER A 54 -10.00 16.89 -3.07
CA SER A 54 -11.46 17.07 -3.09
C SER A 54 -11.91 17.81 -4.35
N ASN A 55 -11.50 17.30 -5.51
CA ASN A 55 -12.01 17.68 -6.83
C ASN A 55 -11.77 16.54 -7.84
N PRO A 56 -12.79 15.71 -8.19
CA PRO A 56 -14.17 15.76 -7.69
C PRO A 56 -14.24 15.50 -6.17
N SER A 57 -15.37 15.82 -5.52
CA SER A 57 -15.46 15.71 -4.05
C SER A 57 -15.01 14.33 -3.59
N ILE A 58 -14.28 14.25 -2.48
CA ILE A 58 -13.94 12.95 -1.88
C ILE A 58 -15.20 12.17 -1.47
N ASP A 59 -16.33 12.88 -1.31
CA ASP A 59 -17.66 12.29 -1.08
C ASP A 59 -18.25 11.66 -2.36
N ASP A 60 -17.81 12.12 -3.55
CA ASP A 60 -18.23 11.57 -4.84
C ASP A 60 -17.36 10.36 -5.24
N ILE A 61 -16.04 10.46 -5.03
CA ILE A 61 -15.07 9.40 -5.32
C ILE A 61 -13.99 9.39 -4.24
N SER A 62 -13.97 8.34 -3.41
CA SER A 62 -12.90 8.10 -2.44
C SER A 62 -11.74 7.34 -3.09
N TYR A 63 -10.53 7.88 -3.01
CA TYR A 63 -9.31 7.25 -3.53
C TYR A 63 -8.08 7.61 -2.70
N LEU A 64 -7.12 6.69 -2.68
CA LEU A 64 -5.83 6.84 -2.00
C LEU A 64 -4.71 6.96 -3.02
N ILE A 65 -3.88 7.99 -2.87
CA ILE A 65 -2.68 8.17 -3.67
C ILE A 65 -1.50 7.56 -2.92
N ASN A 66 -0.84 6.60 -3.56
CA ASN A 66 0.33 5.93 -3.03
C ASN A 66 1.53 6.23 -3.93
N ARG A 67 2.54 6.91 -3.37
CA ARG A 67 3.76 7.26 -4.10
C ARG A 67 4.97 6.68 -3.40
N VAL A 68 5.78 5.97 -4.20
CA VAL A 68 7.03 5.36 -3.79
C VAL A 68 8.17 6.06 -4.52
N GLU A 69 9.25 6.37 -3.80
CA GLU A 69 10.49 6.85 -4.41
C GLU A 69 11.66 5.95 -4.02
N GLY A 70 12.40 5.51 -5.04
CA GLY A 70 13.48 4.53 -4.88
C GLY A 70 14.25 4.28 -6.17
N LYS A 71 15.50 3.82 -6.06
CA LYS A 71 16.28 3.33 -7.21
C LYS A 71 16.27 1.80 -7.18
N ASN A 72 15.94 1.17 -8.32
CA ASN A 72 15.95 -0.29 -8.51
C ASN A 72 15.13 -1.06 -7.47
N VAL A 73 13.85 -0.70 -7.30
CA VAL A 73 12.98 -1.33 -6.30
C VAL A 73 11.79 -2.03 -6.91
N ILE A 74 11.53 -3.22 -6.35
CA ILE A 74 10.31 -3.95 -6.57
C ILE A 74 9.33 -3.50 -5.51
N TYR A 75 8.19 -2.98 -5.99
CA TYR A 75 7.11 -2.56 -5.13
C TYR A 75 5.92 -3.49 -5.33
N LEU A 76 5.52 -4.16 -4.26
CA LEU A 76 4.37 -5.04 -4.27
C LEU A 76 3.30 -4.47 -3.34
N ASN A 77 2.10 -4.29 -3.89
CA ASN A 77 0.91 -3.96 -3.12
C ASN A 77 -0.13 -5.08 -3.25
N VAL A 78 -0.63 -5.53 -2.10
CA VAL A 78 -1.85 -6.33 -2.03
C VAL A 78 -2.95 -5.45 -1.44
N PHE A 79 -4.06 -5.36 -2.17
CA PHE A 79 -5.19 -4.52 -1.83
C PHE A 79 -6.36 -5.40 -1.39
N GLU A 80 -6.99 -5.04 -0.28
CA GLU A 80 -8.24 -5.64 0.17
C GLU A 80 -9.27 -4.54 0.41
N ALA A 81 -10.46 -4.68 -0.18
CA ALA A 81 -11.63 -3.84 0.10
C ALA A 81 -12.70 -4.71 0.78
N TYR A 82 -13.29 -4.22 1.88
CA TYR A 82 -14.21 -5.01 2.71
C TYR A 82 -15.20 -4.13 3.50
N GLU A 83 -16.44 -4.60 3.66
CA GLU A 83 -17.53 -3.86 4.34
C GLU A 83 -17.62 -4.14 5.85
N GLN A 84 -17.05 -5.24 6.33
CA GLN A 84 -17.14 -5.68 7.74
C GLN A 84 -15.95 -5.16 8.57
N LYS A 85 -16.03 -5.26 9.91
CA LYS A 85 -14.90 -4.86 10.77
C LYS A 85 -13.68 -5.79 10.65
N ASP A 86 -13.89 -7.02 10.20
CA ASP A 86 -12.83 -8.01 10.12
C ASP A 86 -12.20 -8.06 8.72
N LYS A 87 -10.91 -7.71 8.65
CA LYS A 87 -10.06 -7.93 7.48
C LYS A 87 -10.00 -9.41 7.13
N GLY A 88 -10.11 -9.76 5.85
CA GLY A 88 -9.91 -11.12 5.37
C GLY A 88 -8.44 -11.47 5.25
N ILE A 89 -7.57 -10.53 4.89
CA ILE A 89 -6.12 -10.71 4.95
C ILE A 89 -5.65 -10.35 6.36
N LYS A 90 -5.23 -11.37 7.13
CA LYS A 90 -4.70 -11.19 8.48
C LYS A 90 -3.22 -10.86 8.47
N ASP A 91 -2.48 -11.48 7.56
CA ASP A 91 -1.04 -11.29 7.44
C ASP A 91 -0.55 -11.68 6.03
N LEU A 92 0.65 -11.23 5.67
CA LEU A 92 1.28 -11.49 4.39
C LEU A 92 2.78 -11.73 4.62
N CYS A 93 3.29 -12.80 4.04
CA CYS A 93 4.70 -13.16 4.13
C CYS A 93 5.31 -13.30 2.73
N ILE A 94 6.42 -12.60 2.49
CA ILE A 94 7.23 -12.75 1.28
C ILE A 94 8.28 -13.83 1.53
N HIS A 95 8.24 -14.89 0.73
CA HIS A 95 9.17 -16.03 0.86
C HIS A 95 10.39 -15.90 -0.05
N THR A 96 10.20 -15.34 -1.25
CA THR A 96 11.26 -15.25 -2.24
C THR A 96 11.01 -14.03 -3.12
N LEU A 97 12.07 -13.29 -3.39
CA LEU A 97 12.09 -12.23 -4.37
C LEU A 97 13.39 -12.29 -5.15
N ASN A 98 13.27 -12.41 -6.47
CA ASN A 98 14.41 -12.42 -7.37
C ASN A 98 14.04 -11.79 -8.72
N GLN A 99 14.97 -11.86 -9.67
CA GLN A 99 14.79 -11.33 -11.03
C GLN A 99 13.64 -11.99 -11.81
N ASP A 100 13.23 -13.20 -11.44
CA ASP A 100 12.22 -13.99 -12.16
C ASP A 100 10.80 -13.76 -11.62
N GLY A 101 10.68 -13.32 -10.35
CA GLY A 101 9.39 -13.13 -9.71
C GLY A 101 9.43 -12.96 -8.18
N VAL A 102 8.24 -12.99 -7.61
CA VAL A 102 7.99 -13.00 -6.16
C VAL A 102 7.10 -14.18 -5.78
N THR A 103 7.43 -14.83 -4.67
CA THR A 103 6.57 -15.83 -4.03
C THR A 103 6.14 -15.29 -2.68
N LEU A 104 4.83 -15.27 -2.45
CA LEU A 104 4.23 -14.75 -1.23
C LEU A 104 3.12 -15.67 -0.71
N THR A 105 2.79 -15.56 0.57
CA THR A 105 1.66 -16.23 1.18
C THR A 105 0.75 -15.19 1.82
N LEU A 106 -0.53 -15.24 1.48
CA LEU A 106 -1.59 -14.51 2.18
C LEU A 106 -2.17 -15.42 3.26
N MET A 107 -2.30 -14.91 4.47
CA MET A 107 -2.88 -15.63 5.61
C MET A 107 -4.28 -15.08 5.91
N LYS A 108 -5.25 -15.98 6.03
CA LYS A 108 -6.63 -15.70 6.40
C LYS A 108 -7.04 -16.70 7.49
N ASP A 109 -7.14 -16.20 8.72
CA ASP A 109 -7.46 -17.01 9.90
C ASP A 109 -6.58 -18.28 9.97
N GLU A 110 -7.16 -19.47 9.96
CA GLU A 110 -6.43 -20.75 9.99
C GLU A 110 -5.97 -21.24 8.59
N THR A 111 -6.25 -20.47 7.54
CA THR A 111 -5.94 -20.83 6.16
C THR A 111 -4.88 -19.93 5.57
N SER A 112 -4.13 -20.45 4.59
CA SER A 112 -3.18 -19.63 3.84
C SER A 112 -3.18 -20.01 2.36
N VAL A 113 -2.89 -19.03 1.51
CA VAL A 113 -2.80 -19.21 0.06
C VAL A 113 -1.45 -18.70 -0.41
N ARG A 114 -0.69 -19.57 -1.08
CA ARG A 114 0.60 -19.22 -1.67
C ARG A 114 0.41 -18.80 -3.12
N HIS A 115 1.00 -17.67 -3.49
CA HIS A 115 1.04 -17.14 -4.84
C HIS A 115 2.47 -17.05 -5.34
N HIS A 116 2.65 -17.33 -6.63
CA HIS A 116 3.88 -17.04 -7.36
C HIS A 116 3.54 -16.08 -8.50
N ILE A 117 4.21 -14.94 -8.54
CA ILE A 117 4.00 -13.87 -9.53
C ILE A 117 5.32 -13.69 -10.26
N SER A 118 5.31 -13.84 -11.59
CA SER A 118 6.50 -13.68 -12.43
C SER A 118 6.59 -12.26 -13.00
N PHE A 119 7.80 -11.72 -13.12
CA PHE A 119 8.05 -10.35 -13.61
C PHE A 119 8.32 -10.24 -15.13
N LYS A 120 7.92 -11.25 -15.91
CA LYS A 120 8.15 -11.33 -17.37
C LYS A 120 7.96 -10.01 -18.12
#